data_AF-A0A3F3PKH7-F1
#
_entry.id   AF-A0A3F3PKH7-F1
#
_cell.length_a   1.000
_cell.length_b   1.000
_cell.length_c   1.000
_cell.angle_alpha   90.00
_cell.angle_beta   90.00
_cell.angle_gamma   90.00
#
_symmetry.space_group_name_H-M   'P 1'
#
loop_
_entity.id
_entity.type
_entity.pdbx_description
1 polymer ?
#
loop_
_entity_poly.entity_id
_entity_poly.type
_entity_poly.pdbx_seq_one_letter_code
_entity_poly.pdbx_strand_id
1 'polypeptide(L)'
;MQERSHMVEYHGSFFDNFDCVLNAAGSVLCRQCFDRRSGCESSPAGTLGNAHEYTDLLDWYVETFFVELEEGEEDEDIVIFNKDVRRAINEAFKHLSSAFVQTVAVHRRYHGLTTNQKSRRVIDYEAFLARRRELPGVNYEKLYLMPGDAGYVLWTGAKRSFRTAITEALNWQFEGDNLDDVLDNVLEGWPVIIGEL
;
A
#
# COMPACT_ATOMS: atom_id res chain seq x y z
N MET A 1 18.65 19.25 -33.12
CA MET A 1 19.91 18.56 -32.72
C MET A 1 20.40 19.26 -31.47
N GLN A 2 20.41 18.66 -30.28
CA GLN A 2 20.88 17.31 -29.99
C GLN A 2 20.23 16.83 -28.68
N GLU A 3 19.66 15.63 -28.73
CA GLU A 3 19.18 14.87 -27.56
C GLU A 3 20.34 14.62 -26.59
N ARG A 4 20.07 14.69 -25.29
CA ARG A 4 20.83 13.92 -24.30
C ARG A 4 19.86 13.21 -23.37
N SER A 5 19.52 12.01 -23.80
CA SER A 5 19.27 10.87 -22.93
C SER A 5 20.37 10.80 -21.87
N HIS A 6 19.97 10.84 -20.60
CA HIS A 6 20.72 10.24 -19.50
C HIS A 6 19.72 9.43 -18.68
N MET A 7 19.45 8.23 -19.20
CA MET A 7 19.02 7.09 -18.41
C MET A 7 20.12 6.83 -17.37
N VAL A 8 19.84 7.17 -16.11
CA VAL A 8 20.72 6.81 -14.99
C VAL A 8 20.25 5.44 -14.51
N GLU A 9 21.07 4.43 -14.81
CA GLU A 9 20.94 3.08 -14.25
C GLU A 9 21.02 3.16 -12.71
N TYR A 10 19.91 2.87 -12.04
CA TYR A 10 19.88 2.75 -10.58
C TYR A 10 20.04 1.28 -10.19
N HIS A 11 21.27 0.94 -9.78
CA HIS A 11 21.55 -0.29 -9.05
C HIS A 11 21.09 -0.14 -7.59
N GLY A 12 19.97 -0.80 -7.26
CA GLY A 12 19.66 -1.44 -5.98
C GLY A 12 19.79 -0.62 -4.69
N SER A 13 18.67 -0.05 -4.23
CA SER A 13 18.30 -0.07 -2.80
C SER A 13 16.84 0.33 -2.58
N PHE A 14 15.95 -0.66 -2.61
CA PHE A 14 14.84 -0.87 -1.67
C PHE A 14 14.18 0.37 -1.00
N PHE A 15 13.73 1.36 -1.78
CA PHE A 15 13.04 2.58 -1.30
C PHE A 15 11.80 2.98 -2.14
N ASP A 16 11.23 2.06 -2.92
CA ASP A 16 10.10 2.35 -3.82
C ASP A 16 8.76 1.87 -3.26
N ASN A 17 8.15 2.59 -2.30
CA ASN A 17 6.73 2.32 -1.97
C ASN A 17 5.84 3.56 -1.85
N PHE A 18 6.39 4.73 -2.08
CA PHE A 18 5.71 5.97 -2.44
C PHE A 18 6.75 6.73 -3.25
N ASP A 19 6.39 7.56 -4.22
CA ASP A 19 7.31 8.43 -4.98
C ASP A 19 8.06 9.44 -4.07
N CYS A 20 8.92 8.92 -3.19
CA CYS A 20 9.73 9.64 -2.23
C CYS A 20 11.00 10.02 -2.99
N VAL A 21 10.85 10.96 -3.93
CA VAL A 21 11.96 11.50 -4.69
C VAL A 21 12.98 12.10 -3.72
N LEU A 22 14.23 11.62 -3.78
CA LEU A 22 15.32 12.13 -2.95
C LEU A 22 15.45 13.64 -3.12
N ASN A 23 15.60 14.37 -2.00
CA ASN A 23 15.67 15.84 -2.05
C ASN A 23 16.89 16.37 -2.81
N ALA A 24 17.97 15.58 -2.88
CA ALA A 24 19.18 15.87 -3.63
C ALA A 24 19.97 14.57 -3.86
N ALA A 25 20.92 14.58 -4.80
CA ALA A 25 21.87 13.49 -4.99
C ALA A 25 22.66 13.24 -3.68
N GLY A 26 22.60 12.02 -3.15
CA GLY A 26 23.23 11.65 -1.87
C GLY A 26 22.42 12.02 -0.61
N SER A 27 21.20 12.56 -0.76
CA SER A 27 20.29 12.76 0.38
C SER A 27 19.76 11.41 0.87
N VAL A 28 19.70 11.23 2.19
CA VAL A 28 19.00 10.10 2.83
C VAL A 28 17.49 10.41 3.01
N LEU A 29 17.11 11.68 2.85
CA LEU A 29 15.73 12.14 2.97
C LEU A 29 15.13 12.38 1.59
N CYS A 30 13.89 11.93 1.42
CA CYS A 30 13.07 12.38 0.31
C CYS A 30 12.53 13.79 0.55
N ARG A 31 12.10 14.47 -0.52
CA ARG A 31 11.68 15.88 -0.49
C ARG A 31 10.64 16.17 0.59
N GLN A 32 9.64 15.30 0.72
CA GLN A 32 8.60 15.45 1.75
C GLN A 32 9.15 15.36 3.18
N CYS A 33 10.04 14.40 3.44
CA CYS A 33 10.67 14.23 4.76
C CYS A 33 11.61 15.39 5.08
N PHE A 34 12.34 15.88 4.07
CA PHE A 34 13.18 17.06 4.21
C PHE A 34 12.37 18.30 4.59
N ASP A 35 11.28 18.58 3.88
CA ASP A 35 10.40 19.73 4.16
C ASP A 35 9.76 19.63 5.55
N ARG A 36 9.41 18.42 5.98
CA ARG A 36 8.86 18.12 7.31
C ARG A 36 9.91 18.05 8.42
N ARG A 37 11.20 18.19 8.09
CA ARG A 37 12.34 18.01 9.01
C ARG A 37 12.25 16.69 9.79
N SER A 38 11.79 15.62 9.14
CA SER A 38 11.62 14.28 9.71
C SER A 38 12.57 13.28 9.04
N GLY A 39 12.88 12.19 9.75
CA GLY A 39 13.59 11.05 9.14
C GLY A 39 12.73 10.34 8.10
N CYS A 40 13.35 9.82 7.05
CA CYS A 40 12.70 8.89 6.13
C CYS A 40 12.84 7.48 6.70
N GLU A 41 11.76 6.93 7.27
CA GLU A 41 11.77 5.58 7.85
C GLU A 41 11.17 4.57 6.86
N SER A 42 12.00 3.67 6.35
CA SER A 42 11.53 2.56 5.52
C SER A 42 10.71 1.57 6.34
N SER A 43 9.72 0.92 5.72
CA SER A 43 8.95 -0.16 6.35
C SER A 43 9.89 -1.26 6.89
N PRO A 44 9.62 -1.81 8.10
CA PRO A 44 10.40 -2.92 8.62
C PRO A 44 10.42 -4.12 7.67
N ALA A 45 11.55 -4.82 7.62
CA ALA A 45 11.74 -5.95 6.72
C ALA A 45 10.63 -7.04 6.81
N GLY A 46 10.08 -7.27 8.01
CA GLY A 46 9.00 -8.23 8.25
C GLY A 46 7.60 -7.80 7.78
N THR A 47 7.44 -6.57 7.29
CA THR A 47 6.16 -6.02 6.81
C THR A 47 6.25 -5.51 5.36
N LEU A 48 7.30 -5.89 4.62
CA LEU A 48 7.56 -5.36 3.27
C LEU A 48 6.54 -5.84 2.25
N GLY A 49 6.08 -7.09 2.36
CA GLY A 49 5.00 -7.59 1.54
C GLY A 49 3.72 -6.77 1.72
N ASN A 50 3.39 -6.41 2.96
CA ASN A 50 2.21 -5.57 3.23
C ASN A 50 2.40 -4.12 2.76
N ALA A 51 3.63 -3.61 2.75
CA ALA A 51 3.92 -2.30 2.18
C ALA A 51 3.70 -2.30 0.67
N HIS A 52 4.14 -3.35 -0.03
CA HIS A 52 3.84 -3.53 -1.45
C HIS A 52 2.33 -3.67 -1.70
N GLU A 53 1.61 -4.48 -0.91
CA GLU A 53 0.14 -4.57 -1.02
C GLU A 53 -0.55 -3.21 -0.89
N TYR A 54 -0.07 -2.38 0.04
CA TYR A 54 -0.63 -1.05 0.23
C TYR A 54 -0.39 -0.17 -1.01
N THR A 55 0.79 -0.26 -1.62
CA THR A 55 1.13 0.47 -2.85
C THR A 55 0.29 -0.03 -4.03
N ASP A 56 0.19 -1.35 -4.23
CA ASP A 56 -0.65 -1.93 -5.28
C ASP A 56 -2.12 -1.50 -5.12
N LEU A 57 -2.62 -1.45 -3.87
CA LEU A 57 -3.96 -0.94 -3.56
C LEU A 57 -4.11 0.56 -3.85
N LEU A 58 -3.07 1.37 -3.63
CA LEU A 58 -3.09 2.79 -3.93
C LEU A 58 -3.19 3.04 -5.43
N ASP A 59 -2.36 2.34 -6.22
CA ASP A 59 -2.33 2.45 -7.67
C ASP A 59 -3.68 2.03 -8.25
N TRP A 60 -4.18 0.85 -7.86
CA TRP A 60 -5.51 0.37 -8.24
C TRP A 60 -6.62 1.36 -7.86
N TYR A 61 -6.59 1.94 -6.66
CA TYR A 61 -7.60 2.90 -6.20
C TYR A 61 -7.61 4.17 -7.06
N VAL A 62 -6.44 4.68 -7.45
CA VAL A 62 -6.33 5.85 -8.33
C VAL A 62 -6.85 5.50 -9.72
N GLU A 63 -6.35 4.40 -10.29
CA GLU A 63 -6.69 3.94 -11.65
C GLU A 63 -8.17 3.55 -11.77
N THR A 64 -8.82 3.11 -10.70
CA THR A 64 -10.23 2.69 -10.76
C THR A 64 -11.17 3.89 -10.57
N PHE A 65 -10.97 4.71 -9.54
CA PHE A 65 -11.98 5.68 -9.11
C PHE A 65 -11.78 7.10 -9.65
N PHE A 66 -10.62 7.37 -10.25
CA PHE A 66 -10.23 8.71 -10.71
C PHE A 66 -9.87 8.79 -12.18
N VAL A 67 -10.32 7.82 -12.98
CA VAL A 67 -10.26 7.94 -14.44
C VAL A 67 -11.04 9.18 -14.89
N GLU A 68 -10.43 9.95 -15.77
CA GLU A 68 -11.03 11.06 -16.50
C GLU A 68 -10.96 10.72 -17.98
N LEU A 69 -12.11 10.72 -18.66
CA LEU A 69 -12.17 10.61 -20.12
C LEU A 69 -11.74 11.94 -20.73
N GLU A 70 -10.94 11.90 -21.79
CA GLU A 70 -10.63 13.11 -22.56
C GLU A 70 -11.90 13.62 -23.28
N GLU A 71 -11.96 14.92 -23.57
CA GLU A 71 -13.10 15.50 -24.29
C GLU A 71 -13.28 14.83 -25.67
N GLY A 72 -14.37 14.08 -25.81
CA GLY A 72 -14.73 13.39 -27.06
C GLY A 72 -14.35 11.91 -27.09
N GLU A 73 -13.79 11.35 -26.02
CA GLU A 73 -13.66 9.90 -25.84
C GLU A 73 -14.93 9.33 -25.23
N GLU A 74 -15.52 8.36 -25.95
CA GLU A 74 -16.56 7.47 -25.42
C GLU A 74 -15.91 6.10 -25.33
N ASP A 75 -15.62 5.66 -24.11
CA ASP A 75 -15.22 4.30 -23.81
C ASP A 75 -16.34 3.65 -23.00
N GLU A 76 -17.08 2.73 -23.63
CA GLU A 76 -18.19 2.01 -23.01
C GLU A 76 -17.71 1.14 -21.83
N ASP A 77 -16.42 0.82 -21.75
CA ASP A 77 -15.83 0.03 -20.68
C ASP A 77 -15.40 0.89 -19.46
N ILE A 78 -15.41 2.23 -19.57
CA ILE A 78 -15.00 3.14 -18.49
C ILE A 78 -16.21 3.56 -17.63
N VAL A 79 -16.17 3.15 -16.37
CA VAL A 79 -17.19 3.52 -15.38
C VAL A 79 -16.87 4.87 -14.73
N ILE A 80 -17.71 5.87 -14.96
CA ILE A 80 -17.57 7.19 -14.31
C ILE A 80 -18.34 7.25 -12.99
N PHE A 81 -17.60 7.26 -11.89
CA PHE A 81 -18.17 7.42 -10.54
C PHE A 81 -18.53 8.87 -10.23
N ASN A 82 -19.69 9.08 -9.62
CA ASN A 82 -20.15 10.39 -9.17
C ASN A 82 -19.33 10.90 -7.96
N LYS A 83 -19.48 12.19 -7.64
CA LYS A 83 -18.69 12.84 -6.59
C LYS A 83 -18.94 12.26 -5.19
N ASP A 84 -20.15 11.79 -4.90
CA ASP A 84 -20.50 11.26 -3.59
C ASP A 84 -19.89 9.87 -3.37
N VAL A 85 -19.91 9.02 -4.41
CA VAL A 85 -19.20 7.73 -4.42
C VAL A 85 -17.70 7.98 -4.25
N ARG A 86 -17.07 8.79 -5.11
CA ARG A 86 -15.63 9.11 -5.00
C ARG A 86 -15.29 9.63 -3.60
N ARG A 87 -16.11 10.49 -3.00
CA ARG A 87 -15.89 10.98 -1.64
C ARG A 87 -15.94 9.85 -0.60
N ALA A 88 -16.92 8.95 -0.68
CA ALA A 88 -17.03 7.82 0.24
C ALA A 88 -15.83 6.88 0.14
N ILE A 89 -15.42 6.53 -1.08
CA ILE A 89 -14.22 5.71 -1.33
C ILE A 89 -12.96 6.39 -0.76
N ASN A 90 -12.83 7.71 -0.92
CA ASN A 90 -11.68 8.46 -0.40
C ASN A 90 -11.60 8.42 1.12
N GLU A 91 -12.72 8.56 1.82
CA GLU A 91 -12.74 8.42 3.28
C GLU A 91 -12.40 6.98 3.71
N ALA A 92 -12.93 5.98 3.01
CA ALA A 92 -12.59 4.59 3.27
C ALA A 92 -11.10 4.29 3.02
N PHE A 93 -10.51 4.86 1.97
CA PHE A 93 -9.08 4.73 1.67
C PHE A 93 -8.22 5.42 2.73
N LYS A 94 -8.60 6.61 3.22
CA LYS A 94 -7.91 7.26 4.34
C LYS A 94 -7.87 6.37 5.59
N HIS A 95 -8.98 5.67 5.88
CA HIS A 95 -9.03 4.72 6.98
C HIS A 95 -8.08 3.53 6.75
N LEU A 96 -8.04 2.97 5.54
CA LEU A 96 -7.07 1.94 5.15
C LEU A 96 -5.62 2.42 5.35
N SER A 97 -5.27 3.62 4.88
CA SER A 97 -3.93 4.22 5.06
C SER A 97 -3.58 4.38 6.53
N SER A 98 -4.52 4.86 7.34
CA SER A 98 -4.31 4.99 8.79
C SER A 98 -4.05 3.63 9.44
N ALA A 99 -4.82 2.60 9.07
CA ALA A 99 -4.65 1.25 9.58
C ALA A 99 -3.31 0.62 9.15
N PHE A 100 -2.84 0.89 7.93
CA PHE A 100 -1.50 0.47 7.50
C PHE A 100 -0.40 1.09 8.36
N VAL A 101 -0.44 2.42 8.57
CA VAL A 101 0.52 3.12 9.43
C VAL A 101 0.51 2.55 10.85
N GLN A 102 -0.67 2.27 11.41
CA GLN A 102 -0.80 1.66 12.73
C GLN A 102 -0.27 0.22 12.76
N THR A 103 -0.50 -0.56 11.71
CA THR A 103 0.02 -1.93 11.56
C THR A 103 1.55 -1.92 11.64
N VAL A 104 2.20 -1.06 10.85
CA VAL A 104 3.66 -0.91 10.87
C VAL A 104 4.14 -0.44 12.25
N ALA A 105 3.45 0.52 12.88
CA ALA A 105 3.80 1.00 14.20
C ALA A 105 3.71 -0.09 15.28
N VAL A 106 2.68 -0.95 15.22
CA VAL A 106 2.49 -2.09 16.12
C VAL A 106 3.61 -3.11 15.95
N HIS A 107 3.94 -3.48 14.70
CA HIS A 107 5.06 -4.38 14.39
C HIS A 107 6.38 -3.83 14.95
N ARG A 108 6.65 -2.55 14.71
CA ARG A 108 7.84 -1.88 15.25
C ARG A 108 7.87 -1.98 16.77
N ARG A 109 6.78 -1.65 17.46
CA ARG A 109 6.74 -1.72 18.94
C ARG A 109 6.99 -3.13 19.45
N TYR A 110 6.39 -4.13 18.82
CA TYR A 110 6.52 -5.54 19.20
C TYR A 110 7.98 -6.01 19.11
N HIS A 111 8.68 -5.69 18.02
CA HIS A 111 10.09 -6.00 17.83
C HIS A 111 11.05 -4.96 18.43
N GLY A 112 10.51 -3.95 19.11
CA GLY A 112 11.27 -2.85 19.70
C GLY A 112 12.03 -2.00 18.68
N LEU A 113 11.56 -1.92 17.43
CA LEU A 113 12.16 -1.24 16.27
C LEU A 113 12.05 0.30 16.27
N THR A 114 11.92 0.93 17.44
CA THR A 114 11.84 2.39 17.59
C THR A 114 13.22 3.02 17.71
N THR A 115 13.34 4.34 17.54
CA THR A 115 14.61 5.08 17.67
C THR A 115 15.27 4.81 19.05
N ASN A 116 16.60 4.59 19.06
CA ASN A 116 17.44 4.17 20.20
C ASN A 116 17.37 2.68 20.60
N GLN A 117 17.52 1.77 19.64
CA GLN A 117 17.59 0.34 19.94
C GLN A 117 18.95 -0.12 20.47
N LYS A 118 18.90 -1.03 21.45
CA LYS A 118 20.06 -1.79 21.92
C LYS A 118 20.41 -2.87 20.88
N SER A 119 21.70 -3.14 20.71
CA SER A 119 22.22 -4.16 19.77
C SER A 119 21.53 -5.52 19.88
N ARG A 120 21.17 -5.96 21.08
CA ARG A 120 20.43 -7.21 21.31
C ARG A 120 19.09 -7.27 20.56
N ARG A 121 18.32 -6.16 20.50
CA ARG A 121 17.03 -6.14 19.80
C ARG A 121 17.19 -6.28 18.29
N VAL A 122 18.27 -5.71 17.74
CA VAL A 122 18.63 -5.89 16.33
C VAL A 122 18.93 -7.35 16.03
N ILE A 123 19.73 -8.01 16.89
CA ILE A 123 20.04 -9.45 16.74
C ILE A 123 18.76 -10.30 16.84
N ASP A 124 17.89 -10.02 17.81
CA ASP A 124 16.63 -10.74 17.99
C ASP A 124 15.71 -10.58 16.77
N TYR A 125 15.69 -9.39 16.15
CA TYR A 125 14.91 -9.12 14.95
C TYR A 125 15.48 -9.83 13.71
N GLU A 126 16.80 -9.79 13.49
CA GLU A 126 17.43 -10.54 12.40
C GLU A 126 17.19 -12.06 12.53
N ALA A 127 17.26 -12.60 13.75
CA ALA A 127 16.94 -14.00 14.00
C ALA A 127 15.45 -14.30 13.72
N PHE A 128 14.54 -13.36 13.99
CA PHE A 128 13.14 -13.46 13.59
C PHE A 128 13.00 -13.49 12.06
N LEU A 129 13.65 -12.58 11.34
CA LEU A 129 13.60 -12.54 9.87
C LEU A 129 14.17 -13.80 9.24
N ALA A 130 15.28 -14.33 9.77
CA ALA A 130 15.88 -15.57 9.30
C ALA A 130 14.90 -16.75 9.41
N ARG A 131 14.33 -16.96 10.61
CA ARG A 131 13.29 -18.00 10.82
C ARG A 131 12.09 -17.80 9.90
N ARG A 132 11.74 -16.55 9.61
CA ARG A 132 10.60 -16.22 8.74
C ARG A 132 10.84 -16.65 7.30
N ARG A 133 12.05 -16.41 6.78
CA ARG A 133 12.45 -16.75 5.42
C ARG A 133 12.58 -18.25 5.18
N GLU A 134 12.73 -19.04 6.24
CA GLU A 134 12.78 -20.50 6.17
C GLU A 134 11.41 -21.17 6.05
N LEU A 135 10.30 -20.42 6.24
CA LEU A 135 8.97 -20.99 6.17
C LEU A 135 8.57 -21.33 4.72
N PRO A 136 7.96 -22.51 4.47
CA PRO A 136 7.54 -22.91 3.14
C PRO A 136 6.57 -21.91 2.50
N GLY A 137 6.81 -21.57 1.22
CA GLY A 137 5.93 -20.70 0.45
C GLY A 137 6.07 -19.19 0.76
N VAL A 138 7.00 -18.79 1.63
CA VAL A 138 7.25 -17.38 1.92
C VAL A 138 8.13 -16.75 0.84
N ASN A 139 7.72 -15.58 0.34
CA ASN A 139 8.58 -14.73 -0.48
C ASN A 139 9.64 -14.06 0.39
N TYR A 140 10.91 -14.42 0.21
CA TYR A 140 12.03 -13.95 1.04
C TYR A 140 12.36 -12.46 0.86
N GLU A 141 11.95 -11.86 -0.28
CA GLU A 141 12.12 -10.44 -0.60
C GLU A 141 10.94 -9.59 -0.09
N LYS A 142 9.74 -10.19 -0.05
CA LYS A 142 8.50 -9.54 0.38
C LYS A 142 7.88 -10.30 1.54
N LEU A 143 8.42 -10.11 2.75
CA LEU A 143 7.85 -10.74 3.94
C LEU A 143 6.53 -10.07 4.32
N TYR A 144 5.48 -10.88 4.43
CA TYR A 144 4.15 -10.48 4.90
C TYR A 144 4.01 -10.79 6.39
N LEU A 145 3.16 -10.05 7.08
CA LEU A 145 2.58 -10.46 8.36
C LEU A 145 1.75 -11.75 8.17
N MET A 146 1.80 -12.63 9.16
CA MET A 146 1.06 -13.90 9.22
C MET A 146 0.17 -13.93 10.47
N PRO A 147 -0.80 -14.86 10.52
CA PRO A 147 -1.53 -15.14 11.74
C PRO A 147 -0.59 -15.30 12.94
N GLY A 148 -0.88 -14.56 14.01
CA GLY A 148 -0.05 -14.49 15.22
C GLY A 148 0.94 -13.33 15.27
N ASP A 149 1.24 -12.67 14.14
CA ASP A 149 2.09 -11.48 14.15
C ASP A 149 1.33 -10.24 14.63
N ALA A 150 2.08 -9.36 15.29
CA ALA A 150 1.56 -8.08 15.74
C ALA A 150 1.17 -7.21 14.52
N GLY A 151 -0.11 -6.86 14.42
CA GLY A 151 -0.65 -6.06 13.32
C GLY A 151 -1.32 -6.86 12.21
N TYR A 152 -1.19 -8.20 12.18
CA TYR A 152 -1.84 -9.02 11.14
C TYR A 152 -3.35 -8.81 11.08
N VAL A 153 -4.02 -8.95 12.22
CA VAL A 153 -5.48 -8.77 12.35
C VAL A 153 -5.91 -7.36 11.93
N LEU A 154 -5.11 -6.35 12.29
CA LEU A 154 -5.41 -4.95 11.94
C LEU A 154 -5.38 -4.74 10.43
N TRP A 155 -4.33 -5.22 9.75
CA TRP A 155 -4.20 -5.07 8.31
C TRP A 155 -5.25 -5.87 7.55
N THR A 156 -5.44 -7.14 7.90
CA THR A 156 -6.46 -7.99 7.26
C THR A 156 -7.87 -7.43 7.48
N GLY A 157 -8.18 -6.96 8.69
CA GLY A 157 -9.46 -6.33 9.01
C GLY A 157 -9.68 -5.03 8.23
N ALA A 158 -8.63 -4.21 8.07
CA ALA A 158 -8.70 -2.97 7.30
C ALA A 158 -8.97 -3.22 5.80
N LYS A 159 -8.27 -4.18 5.19
CA LYS A 159 -8.51 -4.58 3.79
C LYS A 159 -9.97 -5.03 3.57
N ARG A 160 -10.51 -5.84 4.48
CA ARG A 160 -11.92 -6.27 4.43
C ARG A 160 -12.88 -5.10 4.56
N SER A 161 -12.65 -4.24 5.55
CA SER A 161 -13.50 -3.07 5.79
C SER A 161 -13.49 -2.12 4.60
N PHE A 162 -12.33 -1.95 3.95
CA PHE A 162 -12.23 -1.14 2.74
C PHE A 162 -13.02 -1.77 1.57
N ARG A 163 -12.89 -3.08 1.34
CA ARG A 163 -13.68 -3.78 0.32
C ARG A 163 -15.19 -3.65 0.57
N THR A 164 -15.64 -3.83 1.81
CA THR A 164 -17.06 -3.62 2.17
C THR A 164 -17.52 -2.19 1.91
N ALA A 165 -16.71 -1.20 2.30
CA ALA A 165 -17.03 0.20 2.06
C ALA A 165 -17.13 0.55 0.56
N ILE A 166 -16.32 -0.08 -0.30
CA ILE A 166 -16.45 0.03 -1.74
C ILE A 166 -17.81 -0.48 -2.20
N THR A 167 -18.17 -1.71 -1.81
CA THR A 167 -19.47 -2.29 -2.16
C THR A 167 -20.64 -1.41 -1.71
N GLU A 168 -20.60 -0.90 -0.49
CA GLU A 168 -21.65 -0.03 0.05
C GLU A 168 -21.74 1.32 -0.69
N ALA A 169 -20.60 1.92 -1.07
CA ALA A 169 -20.57 3.18 -1.79
C ALA A 169 -21.10 3.03 -3.22
N LEU A 170 -20.79 1.92 -3.90
CA LEU A 170 -21.25 1.67 -5.27
C LEU A 170 -22.78 1.52 -5.35
N ASN A 171 -23.42 0.97 -4.30
CA ASN A 171 -24.87 0.91 -4.16
C ASN A 171 -25.55 2.29 -4.14
N TRP A 172 -24.81 3.38 -3.97
CA TRP A 172 -25.39 4.73 -4.01
C TRP A 172 -25.59 5.25 -5.43
N GLN A 173 -24.97 4.62 -6.43
CA GLN A 173 -25.02 5.02 -7.83
C GLN A 173 -25.62 3.94 -8.73
N PHE A 174 -25.40 2.66 -8.42
CA PHE A 174 -25.83 1.53 -9.23
C PHE A 174 -26.80 0.63 -8.45
N GLU A 175 -27.70 -0.05 -9.17
CA GLU A 175 -28.68 -0.97 -8.60
C GLU A 175 -28.89 -2.18 -9.53
N GLY A 176 -29.34 -3.31 -8.97
CA GLY A 176 -29.66 -4.53 -9.73
C GLY A 176 -28.48 -5.08 -10.53
N ASP A 177 -28.73 -5.60 -11.72
CA ASP A 177 -27.70 -6.23 -12.57
C ASP A 177 -26.54 -5.27 -12.89
N ASN A 178 -26.79 -3.97 -13.01
CA ASN A 178 -25.74 -2.97 -13.27
C ASN A 178 -24.77 -2.84 -12.07
N LEU A 179 -25.29 -2.93 -10.85
CA LEU A 179 -24.44 -2.95 -9.66
C LEU A 179 -23.56 -4.20 -9.63
N ASP A 180 -24.14 -5.36 -9.95
CA ASP A 180 -23.40 -6.63 -9.97
C ASP A 180 -22.27 -6.59 -11.01
N ASP A 181 -22.55 -6.11 -12.23
CA ASP A 181 -21.56 -5.96 -13.29
C ASP A 181 -20.41 -5.00 -12.90
N VAL A 182 -20.74 -3.85 -12.30
CA VAL A 182 -19.74 -2.87 -11.84
C VAL A 182 -18.93 -3.44 -10.69
N LEU A 183 -19.55 -4.16 -9.75
CA LEU A 183 -18.83 -4.80 -8.64
C LEU A 183 -17.89 -5.88 -9.14
N ASP A 184 -18.31 -6.71 -10.08
CA ASP A 184 -17.48 -7.74 -10.66
C ASP A 184 -16.28 -7.14 -11.37
N ASN A 185 -16.47 -6.09 -12.19
CA ASN A 185 -15.38 -5.38 -12.86
C ASN A 185 -14.39 -4.75 -11.85
N VAL A 186 -14.90 -3.97 -10.90
CA VAL A 186 -14.08 -3.28 -9.88
C VAL A 186 -13.30 -4.29 -9.02
N LEU A 187 -13.95 -5.37 -8.60
CA LEU A 187 -13.35 -6.36 -7.70
C LEU A 187 -12.51 -7.41 -8.42
N GLU A 188 -12.68 -7.61 -9.73
CA GLU A 188 -11.76 -8.41 -10.55
C GLU A 188 -10.36 -7.77 -10.59
N GLY A 189 -10.31 -6.43 -10.68
CA GLY A 189 -9.05 -5.68 -10.62
C GLY A 189 -8.39 -5.61 -9.24
N TRP A 190 -9.02 -6.16 -8.18
CA TRP A 190 -8.53 -6.02 -6.81
C TRP A 190 -7.16 -6.69 -6.61
N PRO A 191 -6.10 -5.92 -6.24
CA PRO A 191 -4.73 -6.40 -6.43
C PRO A 191 -4.20 -7.28 -5.29
N VAL A 192 -4.95 -7.45 -4.20
CA VAL A 192 -4.40 -8.08 -2.97
C VAL A 192 -5.27 -9.17 -2.38
N ILE A 193 -4.63 -10.16 -1.77
CA ILE A 193 -5.36 -11.24 -1.10
C ILE A 193 -5.97 -10.72 0.21
N ILE A 194 -7.25 -10.98 0.41
CA ILE A 194 -7.89 -10.79 1.71
C ILE A 194 -7.56 -12.03 2.56
N GLY A 195 -6.60 -11.89 3.46
CA GLY A 195 -6.21 -12.96 4.38
C GLY A 195 -7.37 -13.41 5.27
N GLU A 196 -7.23 -14.57 5.91
CA GLU A 196 -8.18 -15.09 6.91
C GLU A 196 -8.02 -14.37 8.26
N LEU A 197 -9.07 -14.35 9.09
CA LEU A 197 -9.03 -13.78 10.45
C LEU A 197 -9.11 -14.91 11.47
#